data_AF-A0A352EGK5-F1
#
_entry.id   AF-A0A352EGK5-F1
#
_cell.length_a   1.000
_cell.length_b   1.000
_cell.length_c   1.000
_cell.angle_alpha   90.00
_cell.angle_beta   90.00
_cell.angle_gamma   90.00
#
_symmetry.space_group_name_H-M   'P 1'
#
loop_
_entity.id
_entity.type
_entity.pdbx_description
1 polymer ?
#
loop_
_entity_poly.entity_id
_entity_poly.type
_entity_poly.pdbx_seq_one_letter_code
_entity_poly.pdbx_strand_id
1 'polypeptide(L)'
;YGNEYSFTIGTTSVMFPSERLSSVSVPVVLKGFRNVTLPSGMRWSEALRIEPDTVVLTGPIARMQRTQVFVTIPEVVWEGSMAISLPLDELEKGLELSVNSVDVIGTSEYWVEKEFIYQRRIGQRVYEVKLWFSGPFSLLKNSELIDLCELTFKDFDKFELAHVTVINEGVELLSITPHKLEKPIQ
;
A
#
# COMPACT_ATOMS: atom_id res chain seq x y z
N TYR A 1 37.60 11.57 -40.27
CA TYR A 1 38.85 11.97 -39.59
C TYR A 1 39.19 10.92 -38.56
N GLY A 2 39.79 9.81 -39.00
CA GLY A 2 40.36 8.78 -38.14
C GLY A 2 41.86 9.00 -38.10
N ASN A 3 42.37 9.54 -36.99
CA ASN A 3 43.80 9.60 -36.76
C ASN A 3 44.21 8.34 -36.01
N GLU A 4 45.21 7.68 -36.60
CA GLU A 4 45.89 6.50 -36.12
C GLU A 4 46.42 6.72 -34.70
N TYR A 5 45.82 6.08 -33.72
CA TYR A 5 46.40 5.96 -32.39
C TYR A 5 47.43 4.82 -32.43
N SER A 6 48.71 5.14 -32.64
CA SER A 6 49.80 4.19 -32.44
C SER A 6 50.24 4.24 -30.98
N PHE A 7 50.03 3.16 -30.24
CA PHE A 7 50.63 2.96 -28.91
C PHE A 7 51.66 1.84 -28.97
N THR A 8 52.82 2.05 -28.37
CA THR A 8 53.86 1.03 -28.23
C THR A 8 53.83 0.53 -26.80
N ILE A 9 53.34 -0.69 -26.58
CA ILE A 9 53.35 -1.34 -25.27
C ILE A 9 54.74 -1.97 -25.06
N GLY A 10 55.50 -1.47 -24.10
CA GLY A 10 56.85 -1.95 -23.75
C GLY A 10 56.89 -3.18 -22.85
N THR A 11 55.74 -3.82 -22.61
CA THR A 11 55.60 -5.00 -21.76
C THR A 11 54.96 -6.15 -22.53
N THR A 12 55.42 -7.39 -22.28
CA THR A 12 54.86 -8.60 -22.91
C THR A 12 53.45 -8.96 -22.41
N SER A 13 52.92 -8.22 -21.44
CA SER A 13 51.55 -8.35 -20.96
C SER A 13 50.90 -6.98 -20.74
N VAL A 14 49.62 -6.91 -21.10
CA VAL A 14 48.69 -5.83 -20.74
C VAL A 14 47.77 -6.39 -19.67
N MET A 15 47.82 -5.83 -18.47
CA MET A 15 46.96 -6.23 -17.37
C MET A 15 45.77 -5.27 -17.33
N PHE A 16 44.58 -5.79 -17.63
CA PHE A 16 43.34 -5.06 -17.40
C PHE A 16 42.89 -5.36 -15.96
N PRO A 17 42.67 -4.33 -15.11
CA PRO A 17 42.04 -4.57 -13.81
C PRO A 17 40.64 -5.10 -14.06
N SER A 18 40.41 -6.38 -13.75
CA SER A 18 39.10 -7.03 -13.84
C SER A 18 38.52 -7.16 -12.44
N GLU A 19 37.38 -6.52 -12.21
CA GLU A 19 36.60 -6.70 -10.99
C GLU A 19 35.54 -7.78 -11.23
N ARG A 20 35.35 -8.66 -10.25
CA ARG A 20 34.32 -9.70 -10.32
C ARG A 20 32.94 -9.05 -10.22
N LEU A 21 32.15 -9.19 -11.28
CA LEU A 21 30.74 -8.80 -11.26
C LEU A 21 29.96 -9.76 -10.36
N SER A 22 29.05 -9.19 -9.58
CA SER A 22 28.09 -9.93 -8.76
C SER A 22 26.71 -9.33 -8.98
N SER A 23 25.68 -10.14 -8.80
CA SER A 23 24.28 -9.72 -8.93
C SER A 23 23.57 -9.91 -7.60
N VAL A 24 22.88 -8.89 -7.12
CA VAL A 24 22.18 -8.88 -5.83
C VAL A 24 20.81 -8.23 -6.00
N SER A 25 19.78 -8.83 -5.40
CA SER A 25 18.46 -8.20 -5.31
C SER A 25 18.48 -7.10 -4.26
N VAL A 26 18.08 -5.89 -4.67
CA VAL A 26 18.04 -4.71 -3.81
C VAL A 26 16.65 -4.08 -3.84
N PRO A 27 16.17 -3.52 -2.72
CA PRO A 27 14.87 -2.85 -2.68
C PRO A 27 14.94 -1.50 -3.40
N VAL A 28 13.83 -1.11 -4.04
CA VAL A 28 13.65 0.20 -4.64
C VAL A 28 13.01 1.15 -3.63
N VAL A 29 13.63 2.29 -3.39
CA VAL A 29 13.12 3.30 -2.47
C VAL A 29 12.28 4.35 -3.20
N LEU A 30 11.05 4.58 -2.75
CA LEU A 30 10.22 5.70 -3.24
C LEU A 30 10.67 7.01 -2.59
N LYS A 31 11.13 7.97 -3.39
CA LYS A 31 11.37 9.36 -2.97
C LYS A 31 10.27 10.26 -3.47
N GLY A 32 10.07 11.39 -2.78
CA GLY A 32 9.11 12.41 -3.17
C GLY A 32 7.67 12.13 -2.75
N PHE A 33 7.41 11.26 -1.76
CA PHE A 33 6.04 10.95 -1.29
C PHE A 33 5.20 12.22 -0.98
N ARG A 34 5.85 13.30 -0.55
CA ARG A 34 5.20 14.61 -0.28
C ARG A 34 4.74 15.36 -1.53
N ASN A 35 5.21 14.97 -2.71
CA ASN A 35 4.83 15.55 -4.00
C ASN A 35 3.46 15.02 -4.44
N VAL A 36 2.95 13.97 -3.78
CA VAL A 36 1.64 13.40 -4.06
C VAL A 36 0.60 14.10 -3.20
N THR A 37 -0.37 14.72 -3.87
CA THR A 37 -1.49 15.40 -3.22
C THR A 37 -2.79 14.70 -3.54
N LEU A 38 -3.70 14.63 -2.56
CA LEU A 38 -5.03 14.08 -2.75
C LEU A 38 -6.04 15.23 -2.96
N PRO A 39 -7.08 15.04 -3.79
CA PRO A 39 -8.22 15.93 -3.82
C PRO A 39 -8.86 16.12 -2.44
N SER A 40 -9.53 17.25 -2.24
CA SER A 40 -10.18 17.56 -0.97
C SER A 40 -11.22 16.50 -0.59
N GLY A 41 -11.15 15.99 0.64
CA GLY A 41 -12.07 14.97 1.15
C GLY A 41 -11.73 13.53 0.74
N MET A 42 -10.70 13.30 -0.08
CA MET A 42 -10.20 11.97 -0.38
C MET A 42 -9.13 11.51 0.61
N ARG A 43 -9.05 10.19 0.79
CA ARG A 43 -8.01 9.50 1.57
C ARG A 43 -7.48 8.32 0.78
N TRP A 44 -6.30 7.84 1.13
CA TRP A 44 -5.78 6.59 0.58
C TRP A 44 -6.68 5.42 1.00
N SER A 45 -7.25 4.71 0.03
CA SER A 45 -7.84 3.38 0.25
C SER A 45 -6.78 2.29 0.06
N GLU A 46 -5.80 2.55 -0.79
CA GLU A 46 -4.61 1.73 -0.99
C GLU A 46 -3.40 2.65 -1.03
N ALA A 47 -2.50 2.48 -0.06
CA ALA A 47 -1.28 3.28 0.03
C ALA A 47 -0.38 3.07 -1.19
N LEU A 48 0.43 4.08 -1.49
CA LEU A 48 1.38 3.99 -2.60
C LEU A 48 2.34 2.81 -2.39
N ARG A 49 2.43 1.95 -3.41
CA ARG A 49 3.40 0.87 -3.51
C ARG A 49 4.18 0.96 -4.82
N ILE A 50 5.35 0.33 -4.83
CA ILE A 50 6.20 0.21 -6.02
C ILE A 50 6.12 -1.23 -6.52
N GLU A 51 6.02 -1.41 -7.83
CA GLU A 51 6.04 -2.72 -8.47
C GLU A 51 6.96 -2.70 -9.72
N PRO A 52 8.04 -3.50 -9.77
CA PRO A 52 8.54 -4.35 -8.70
C PRO A 52 9.17 -3.55 -7.54
N ASP A 53 8.98 -4.03 -6.32
CA ASP A 53 9.57 -3.44 -5.10
C ASP A 53 11.07 -3.77 -4.92
N THR A 54 11.56 -4.73 -5.70
CA THR A 54 12.92 -5.25 -5.68
C THR A 54 13.44 -5.43 -7.10
N VAL A 55 14.70 -5.08 -7.32
CA VAL A 55 15.37 -5.17 -8.63
C VAL A 55 16.73 -5.81 -8.48
N VAL A 56 17.25 -6.42 -9.54
CA VAL A 56 18.58 -7.01 -9.52
C VAL A 56 19.60 -5.95 -9.93
N LEU A 57 20.52 -5.64 -9.03
CA LEU A 57 21.67 -4.79 -9.27
C LEU A 57 22.89 -5.66 -9.58
N THR A 58 23.54 -5.41 -10.71
CA THR A 58 24.74 -6.11 -11.16
C THR A 58 25.92 -5.15 -11.24
N GLY A 59 27.05 -5.54 -10.66
CA GLY A 59 28.26 -4.72 -10.67
C GLY A 59 29.34 -5.18 -9.70
N PRO A 60 30.40 -4.37 -9.50
CA PRO A 60 31.40 -4.61 -8.47
C PRO A 60 30.81 -4.47 -7.06
N ILE A 61 31.07 -5.46 -6.19
CA ILE A 61 30.49 -5.55 -4.82
C ILE A 61 30.71 -4.25 -4.02
N ALA A 62 31.91 -3.68 -4.06
CA ALA A 62 32.25 -2.47 -3.31
C ALA A 62 31.41 -1.25 -3.72
N ARG A 63 30.97 -1.18 -4.99
CA ARG A 63 30.11 -0.10 -5.51
C ARG A 63 28.64 -0.37 -5.22
N MET A 64 28.21 -1.62 -5.39
CA MET A 64 26.83 -2.02 -5.07
C MET A 64 26.47 -1.72 -3.62
N GLN A 65 27.38 -1.97 -2.66
CA GLN A 65 27.15 -1.69 -1.23
C GLN A 65 26.94 -0.22 -0.88
N ARG A 66 27.40 0.70 -1.75
CA ARG A 66 27.27 2.16 -1.55
C ARG A 66 26.12 2.78 -2.32
N THR A 67 25.48 2.00 -3.20
CA THR A 67 24.45 2.46 -4.11
C THR A 67 23.08 2.17 -3.52
N GLN A 68 22.22 3.19 -3.48
CA GLN A 68 20.80 3.03 -3.17
C GLN A 68 20.01 3.16 -4.47
N VAL A 69 19.19 2.17 -4.78
CA VAL A 69 18.26 2.24 -5.92
C VAL A 69 16.99 2.95 -5.46
N PHE A 70 16.58 3.98 -6.17
CA PHE A 70 15.40 4.75 -5.83
C PHE A 70 14.69 5.25 -7.08
N VAL A 71 13.44 5.65 -6.89
CA VAL A 71 12.61 6.30 -7.89
C VAL A 71 12.02 7.56 -7.28
N THR A 72 11.92 8.63 -8.07
CA THR A 72 11.40 9.91 -7.60
C THR A 72 10.04 10.20 -8.22
N ILE A 73 9.00 10.30 -7.39
CA ILE A 73 7.65 10.67 -7.87
C ILE A 73 7.56 12.18 -8.12
N PRO A 74 7.06 12.61 -9.30
CA PRO A 74 6.85 14.03 -9.59
C PRO A 74 5.69 14.60 -8.76
N GLU A 75 5.51 15.91 -8.80
CA GLU A 75 4.30 16.55 -8.28
C GLU A 75 3.08 16.09 -9.07
N VAL A 76 2.15 15.45 -8.36
CA VAL A 76 0.95 14.86 -8.98
C VAL A 76 -0.23 14.91 -8.02
N VAL A 77 -1.41 15.18 -8.58
CA VAL A 77 -2.68 14.98 -7.88
C VAL A 77 -3.11 13.53 -8.14
N TRP A 78 -3.26 12.75 -7.07
CA TRP A 78 -3.65 11.35 -7.16
C TRP A 78 -5.15 11.24 -6.91
N GLU A 79 -5.92 10.90 -7.93
CA GLU A 79 -7.38 10.78 -7.87
C GLU A 79 -7.81 9.40 -8.38
N GLY A 80 -8.52 8.65 -7.52
CA GLY A 80 -8.92 7.28 -7.85
C GLY A 80 -7.74 6.31 -7.83
N SER A 81 -7.90 5.23 -8.60
CA SER A 81 -6.86 4.23 -8.83
C SER A 81 -5.96 4.68 -9.97
N MET A 82 -4.67 4.84 -9.69
CA MET A 82 -3.67 5.24 -10.68
C MET A 82 -2.44 4.36 -10.60
N ALA A 83 -1.76 4.23 -11.74
CA ALA A 83 -0.44 3.63 -11.86
C ALA A 83 0.41 4.54 -12.76
N ILE A 84 1.60 4.91 -12.28
CA ILE A 84 2.54 5.75 -13.02
C ILE A 84 3.85 4.99 -13.16
N SER A 85 4.24 4.72 -14.41
CA SER A 85 5.55 4.13 -14.70
C SER A 85 6.63 5.21 -14.61
N LEU A 86 7.59 5.02 -13.72
CA LEU A 86 8.65 5.97 -13.45
C LEU A 86 10.01 5.32 -13.69
N PRO A 87 10.95 6.03 -14.36
CA PRO A 87 12.30 5.53 -14.55
C PRO A 87 13.03 5.47 -13.20
N LEU A 88 13.84 4.43 -13.02
CA LEU A 88 14.78 4.37 -11.91
C LEU A 88 15.87 5.43 -12.11
N ASP A 89 16.30 6.05 -11.02
CA ASP A 89 17.32 7.08 -11.06
C ASP A 89 18.66 6.52 -11.59
N GLU A 90 19.39 7.33 -12.35
CA GLU A 90 20.63 6.92 -13.02
C GLU A 90 21.68 6.39 -12.03
N LEU A 91 22.26 5.23 -12.34
CA LEU A 91 23.30 4.63 -11.53
C LEU A 91 24.71 5.09 -11.93
N GLU A 92 25.66 4.92 -11.01
CA GLU A 92 27.08 5.09 -11.32
C GLU A 92 27.55 4.14 -12.42
N LYS A 93 28.54 4.59 -13.20
CA LYS A 93 29.12 3.77 -14.29
C LYS A 93 29.62 2.42 -13.77
N GLY A 94 29.26 1.36 -14.49
CA GLY A 94 29.64 -0.02 -14.16
C GLY A 94 28.65 -0.74 -13.24
N LEU A 95 27.49 -0.13 -12.98
CA LEU A 95 26.34 -0.75 -12.35
C LEU A 95 25.19 -0.87 -13.37
N GLU A 96 24.48 -1.99 -13.33
CA GLU A 96 23.36 -2.28 -14.23
C GLU A 96 22.17 -2.81 -13.43
N LEU A 97 20.95 -2.48 -13.86
CA LEU A 97 19.70 -2.95 -13.27
C LEU A 97 19.00 -3.94 -14.21
N SER A 98 18.27 -4.89 -13.63
CA SER A 98 17.42 -5.81 -14.40
C SER A 98 16.25 -5.12 -15.11
N VAL A 99 15.78 -4.01 -14.55
CA VAL A 99 14.70 -3.18 -15.08
C VAL A 99 15.11 -1.71 -14.95
N ASN A 100 14.63 -0.88 -15.87
CA ASN A 100 14.98 0.55 -15.90
C ASN A 100 13.84 1.45 -15.42
N SER A 101 12.67 0.87 -15.14
CA SER A 101 11.49 1.56 -14.64
C SER A 101 10.72 0.67 -13.68
N VAL A 102 9.94 1.32 -12.82
CA VAL A 102 9.03 0.70 -11.87
C VAL A 102 7.69 1.42 -11.91
N ASP A 103 6.62 0.71 -11.60
CA ASP A 103 5.30 1.30 -11.51
C ASP A 103 5.02 1.72 -10.07
N VAL A 104 4.59 2.97 -9.88
CA VAL A 104 4.04 3.43 -8.61
C VAL A 104 2.54 3.37 -8.69
N ILE A 105 1.93 2.59 -7.80
CA ILE A 105 0.50 2.25 -7.81
C ILE A 105 -0.10 2.69 -6.48
N GLY A 106 -1.33 3.18 -6.52
CA GLY A 106 -2.10 3.50 -5.32
C GLY A 106 -3.51 3.89 -5.68
N THR A 107 -4.37 3.87 -4.66
CA THR A 107 -5.79 4.17 -4.84
C THR A 107 -6.24 5.16 -3.78
N SER A 108 -6.83 6.27 -4.23
CA SER A 108 -7.44 7.29 -3.40
C SER A 108 -8.94 7.32 -3.62
N GLU A 109 -9.70 7.47 -2.54
CA GLU A 109 -11.15 7.47 -2.59
C GLU A 109 -11.78 8.40 -1.55
N TYR A 110 -13.02 8.80 -1.80
CA TYR A 110 -13.84 9.43 -0.78
C TYR A 110 -14.16 8.43 0.33
N TRP A 111 -13.97 8.87 1.56
CA TRP A 111 -14.50 8.16 2.72
C TRP A 111 -15.95 8.58 2.94
N VAL A 112 -16.81 7.59 3.09
CA VAL A 112 -18.24 7.80 3.34
C VAL A 112 -18.65 7.08 4.61
N GLU A 113 -19.81 7.47 5.12
CA GLU A 113 -20.44 6.82 6.25
C GLU A 113 -21.66 6.02 5.77
N LYS A 114 -21.84 4.81 6.28
CA LYS A 114 -22.99 3.95 5.95
C LYS A 114 -23.61 3.38 7.23
N GLU A 115 -24.94 3.54 7.35
CA GLU A 115 -25.74 2.89 8.40
C GLU A 115 -26.12 1.48 7.94
N PHE A 116 -25.95 0.52 8.85
CA PHE A 116 -26.47 -0.84 8.74
C PHE A 116 -27.44 -1.10 9.87
N ILE A 117 -28.56 -1.76 9.57
CA ILE A 117 -29.58 -2.13 10.56
C ILE A 117 -29.58 -3.64 10.72
N TYR A 118 -29.27 -4.11 11.92
CA TYR A 118 -29.35 -5.51 12.30
C TYR A 118 -30.55 -5.74 13.23
N GLN A 119 -31.39 -6.71 12.89
CA GLN A 119 -32.56 -7.07 13.70
C GLN A 119 -32.23 -8.23 14.64
N ARG A 120 -32.19 -7.95 15.95
CA ARG A 120 -31.99 -8.95 17.00
C ARG A 120 -33.31 -9.26 17.69
N ARG A 121 -33.74 -10.52 17.65
CA ARG A 121 -34.94 -10.97 18.37
C ARG A 121 -34.57 -11.54 19.74
N ILE A 122 -35.19 -11.02 20.80
CA ILE A 122 -35.06 -11.51 22.18
C ILE A 122 -36.47 -11.81 22.70
N GLY A 123 -36.78 -13.10 22.87
CA GLY A 123 -38.15 -13.54 23.18
C GLY A 123 -39.13 -13.14 22.08
N GLN A 124 -40.16 -12.37 22.43
CA GLN A 124 -41.15 -11.84 21.48
C GLN A 124 -40.79 -10.44 20.95
N ARG A 125 -39.74 -9.79 21.46
CA ARG A 125 -39.37 -8.42 21.07
C ARG A 125 -38.28 -8.43 20.01
N VAL A 126 -38.42 -7.57 19.01
CA VAL A 126 -37.39 -7.33 17.99
C VAL A 126 -36.73 -6.00 18.28
N TYR A 127 -35.40 -6.02 18.38
CA TYR A 127 -34.55 -4.86 18.56
C TYR A 127 -33.84 -4.55 17.25
N GLU A 128 -33.87 -3.28 16.86
CA GLU A 128 -33.09 -2.77 15.73
C GLU A 128 -31.78 -2.20 16.27
N VAL A 129 -30.67 -2.84 15.93
CA VAL A 129 -29.31 -2.41 16.25
C VAL A 129 -28.76 -1.71 15.02
N LYS A 130 -28.56 -0.41 15.12
CA LYS A 130 -27.94 0.44 14.09
C LYS A 130 -26.44 0.45 14.30
N LEU A 131 -25.68 0.16 13.24
CA LEU A 131 -24.23 0.26 13.20
C LEU A 131 -23.82 1.29 12.14
N TRP A 132 -22.95 2.21 12.52
CA TRP A 132 -22.38 3.20 11.61
C TRP A 132 -20.93 2.86 11.31
N PHE A 133 -20.61 2.70 10.02
CA PHE A 133 -19.25 2.45 9.55
C PHE A 133 -18.76 3.61 8.68
N SER A 134 -17.46 3.90 8.77
CA SER A 134 -16.75 4.82 7.88
C SER A 134 -15.68 4.07 7.09
N GLY A 135 -15.51 4.38 5.82
CA GLY A 135 -14.50 3.73 4.96
C GLY A 135 -14.60 4.16 3.50
N PRO A 136 -13.76 3.58 2.62
CA PRO A 136 -13.76 3.86 1.19
C PRO A 136 -15.13 3.64 0.55
N PHE A 137 -15.52 4.56 -0.34
CA PHE A 137 -16.80 4.50 -1.03
C PHE A 137 -16.99 3.19 -1.81
N SER A 138 -15.97 2.74 -2.54
CA SER A 138 -16.05 1.51 -3.35
C SER A 138 -16.38 0.28 -2.50
N LEU A 139 -15.77 0.22 -1.32
CA LEU A 139 -15.98 -0.83 -0.33
C LEU A 139 -17.39 -0.73 0.26
N LEU A 140 -17.69 0.37 0.97
CA LEU A 140 -18.96 0.50 1.70
C LEU A 140 -20.20 0.46 0.81
N LYS A 141 -20.11 0.90 -0.46
CA LYS A 141 -21.26 0.91 -1.37
C LYS A 141 -21.91 -0.46 -1.50
N ASN A 142 -21.09 -1.50 -1.72
CA ASN A 142 -21.58 -2.84 -2.03
C ASN A 142 -21.42 -3.85 -0.87
N SER A 143 -20.75 -3.48 0.22
CA SER A 143 -20.60 -4.37 1.38
C SER A 143 -21.92 -4.62 2.12
N GLU A 144 -22.08 -5.85 2.58
CA GLU A 144 -23.04 -6.26 3.60
C GLU A 144 -22.38 -6.25 4.99
N LEU A 145 -23.19 -6.30 6.05
CA LEU A 145 -22.68 -6.22 7.43
C LEU A 145 -21.69 -7.35 7.76
N ILE A 146 -21.92 -8.55 7.19
CA ILE A 146 -21.09 -9.74 7.40
C ILE A 146 -19.68 -9.60 6.80
N ASP A 147 -19.52 -8.76 5.77
CA ASP A 147 -18.22 -8.52 5.13
C ASP A 147 -17.35 -7.56 5.94
N LEU A 148 -17.98 -6.77 6.82
CA LEU A 148 -17.34 -5.66 7.52
C LEU A 148 -16.98 -6.03 8.96
N CYS A 149 -17.83 -6.80 9.64
CA CYS A 149 -17.67 -7.07 11.05
C CYS A 149 -18.31 -8.38 11.52
N GLU A 150 -17.83 -8.88 12.65
CA GLU A 150 -18.50 -9.88 13.46
C GLU A 150 -19.30 -9.19 14.56
N LEU A 151 -20.62 -9.30 14.51
CA LEU A 151 -21.53 -8.81 15.56
C LEU A 151 -21.92 -9.97 16.48
N THR A 152 -21.46 -9.92 17.72
CA THR A 152 -21.79 -10.91 18.76
C THR A 152 -22.63 -10.27 19.87
N PHE A 153 -23.42 -11.08 20.55
CA PHE A 153 -24.23 -10.64 21.69
C PHE A 153 -23.84 -11.43 22.92
N LYS A 154 -23.32 -10.74 23.92
CA LYS A 154 -23.01 -11.34 25.22
C LYS A 154 -24.27 -11.33 26.08
N ASP A 155 -24.68 -12.51 26.52
CA ASP A 155 -25.89 -12.68 27.29
C ASP A 155 -25.68 -12.43 28.79
N PHE A 156 -26.61 -11.69 29.40
CA PHE A 156 -26.70 -11.47 30.83
C PHE A 156 -28.15 -11.66 31.29
N ASP A 157 -28.38 -11.83 32.60
CA ASP A 157 -29.70 -12.16 33.15
C ASP A 157 -30.81 -11.19 32.74
N LYS A 158 -30.49 -9.88 32.67
CA LYS A 158 -31.46 -8.81 32.39
C LYS A 158 -31.31 -8.16 31.02
N PHE A 159 -30.22 -8.41 30.31
CA PHE A 159 -29.94 -7.76 29.03
C PHE A 159 -28.95 -8.56 28.19
N GLU A 160 -28.93 -8.32 26.88
CA GLU A 160 -27.83 -8.69 25.99
C GLU A 160 -26.99 -7.44 25.68
N LEU A 161 -25.68 -7.60 25.53
CA LEU A 161 -24.76 -6.52 25.16
C LEU A 161 -24.13 -6.82 23.81
N ALA A 162 -24.28 -5.89 22.87
CA ALA A 162 -23.79 -6.01 21.52
C ALA A 162 -22.29 -5.69 21.46
N HIS A 163 -21.50 -6.60 20.90
CA HIS A 163 -20.06 -6.44 20.71
C HIS A 163 -19.73 -6.60 19.22
N VAL A 164 -18.94 -5.68 18.70
CA VAL A 164 -18.58 -5.63 17.28
C VAL A 164 -17.08 -5.75 17.14
N THR A 165 -16.65 -6.72 16.36
CA THR A 165 -15.26 -6.86 15.93
C THR A 165 -15.19 -6.51 14.46
N VAL A 166 -14.50 -5.43 14.10
CA VAL A 166 -14.29 -5.07 12.69
C VAL A 166 -13.26 -6.03 12.09
N ILE A 167 -13.61 -6.65 10.96
CA ILE A 167 -12.74 -7.64 10.29
C ILE A 167 -11.99 -6.98 9.12
N ASN A 168 -12.61 -5.99 8.48
CA ASN A 168 -12.03 -5.33 7.32
C ASN A 168 -11.13 -4.16 7.76
N GLU A 169 -9.83 -4.25 7.46
CA GLU A 169 -8.83 -3.24 7.82
C GLU A 169 -9.07 -1.87 7.17
N GLY A 170 -9.84 -1.81 6.09
CA GLY A 170 -10.17 -0.56 5.39
C GLY A 170 -11.36 0.19 5.98
N VAL A 171 -11.92 -0.22 7.11
CA VAL A 171 -13.20 0.29 7.63
C VAL A 171 -13.13 0.52 9.13
N GLU A 172 -13.81 1.56 9.60
CA GLU A 172 -13.87 1.94 11.00
C GLU A 172 -15.32 1.90 11.49
N LEU A 173 -15.56 1.27 12.65
CA LEU A 173 -16.84 1.36 13.34
C LEU A 173 -16.91 2.70 14.08
N LEU A 174 -17.85 3.54 13.71
CA LEU A 174 -18.09 4.84 14.36
C LEU A 174 -18.99 4.70 15.58
N SER A 175 -20.10 3.95 15.46
CA SER A 175 -21.04 3.79 16.56
C SER A 175 -21.91 2.54 16.42
N ILE A 176 -22.45 2.09 17.56
CA ILE A 176 -23.48 1.05 17.65
C ILE A 176 -24.59 1.52 18.60
N THR A 177 -25.85 1.48 18.14
CA THR A 177 -27.00 1.93 18.92
C THR A 177 -28.24 1.08 18.64
N PRO A 178 -28.92 0.51 19.66
CA PRO A 178 -28.50 0.46 21.06
C PRO A 178 -27.41 -0.59 21.29
N HIS A 179 -26.44 -0.28 22.15
CA HIS A 179 -25.39 -1.21 22.57
C HIS A 179 -25.88 -2.22 23.62
N LYS A 180 -26.98 -1.91 24.32
CA LYS A 180 -27.58 -2.75 25.37
C LYS A 180 -29.03 -3.04 25.03
N LEU A 181 -29.40 -4.31 24.97
CA LEU A 181 -30.75 -4.79 24.65
C LEU A 181 -31.38 -5.38 25.90
N GLU A 182 -32.39 -4.72 26.47
CA GLU A 182 -33.01 -5.20 27.70
C GLU A 182 -33.93 -6.40 27.43
N LYS A 183 -33.86 -7.43 28.27
CA LYS A 183 -34.77 -8.57 28.16
C LYS A 183 -36.14 -8.15 28.67
N PRO A 184 -37.24 -8.57 28.02
CA PRO A 184 -38.57 -8.38 28.60
C PRO A 184 -38.62 -9.07 29.96
N ILE A 185 -39.13 -8.37 30.98
CA ILE A 185 -39.38 -8.94 32.30
C ILE A 185 -40.46 -10.01 32.11
N GLN A 186 -40.14 -11.26 32.46
CA GLN A 186 -41.12 -12.36 32.49
C GLN A 186 -42.13 -12.15 33.61
#